data_AF-A0A6G3WNL3-F1
#
_entry.id   AF-A0A6G3WNL3-F1
#
_cell.length_a   1.000
_cell.length_b   1.000
_cell.length_c   1.000
_cell.angle_alpha   90.00
_cell.angle_beta   90.00
_cell.angle_gamma   90.00
#
_symmetry.space_group_name_H-M   'P 1'
#
loop_
_entity.id
_entity.type
_entity.pdbx_description
1 polymer ?
#
loop_
_entity_poly.entity_id
_entity_poly.type
_entity_poly.pdbx_seq_one_letter_code
_entity_poly.pdbx_strand_id
1 'polypeptide(L)'
;MNQRPQPETELTVPSLHRWNAVFWVLLGVVPPALAVADAPGTTRYPVLGLLALLALSYGAVGLFPGNPVLRPRPYLYVLVVGLGAMSYLLDGSAALFVVTLPHFWIYTTGARAAIAVSGLAAAGVVAGNVVRQGWDGEFFTGNVIFTLIGYAAGVLIGLGVRHITEDADERA
;
A
#
# COMPACT_ATOMS: atom_id res chain seq x y z
N MET A 1 -47.47 0.88 -8.48
CA MET A 1 -46.13 0.29 -8.66
C MET A 1 -45.13 1.43 -8.72
N ASN A 2 -44.56 1.81 -7.58
CA ASN A 2 -43.57 2.88 -7.51
C ASN A 2 -42.18 2.26 -7.51
N GLN A 3 -41.59 2.08 -8.70
CA GLN A 3 -40.17 1.79 -8.81
C GLN A 3 -39.41 3.07 -8.45
N ARG A 4 -38.73 3.07 -7.30
CA ARG A 4 -37.74 4.11 -6.99
C ARG A 4 -36.61 3.98 -8.04
N PRO A 5 -36.10 5.10 -8.59
CA PRO A 5 -34.87 5.05 -9.37
C PRO A 5 -33.76 4.50 -8.47
N GLN A 6 -33.17 3.38 -8.88
CA GLN A 6 -31.95 2.88 -8.25
C GLN A 6 -30.89 3.96 -8.43
N PRO A 7 -30.19 4.42 -7.37
CA PRO A 7 -29.06 5.30 -7.56
C PRO A 7 -28.00 4.53 -8.34
N GLU A 8 -27.83 4.90 -9.60
CA GLU A 8 -26.87 4.34 -10.55
C GLU A 8 -25.45 4.76 -10.16
N THR A 9 -24.92 4.28 -9.03
CA THR A 9 -23.49 4.22 -8.71
C THR A 9 -23.26 3.42 -7.42
N GLU A 10 -23.77 2.19 -7.36
CA GLU A 10 -23.17 1.23 -6.43
C GLU A 10 -21.74 0.96 -6.90
N LEU A 11 -20.78 1.66 -6.29
CA LEU A 11 -19.37 1.28 -6.27
C LEU A 11 -19.29 -0.09 -5.60
N THR A 12 -19.65 -1.13 -6.34
CA THR A 12 -19.59 -2.51 -5.86
C THR A 12 -18.14 -2.81 -5.47
N VAL A 13 -17.94 -3.49 -4.34
CA VAL A 13 -16.64 -3.89 -3.77
C VAL A 13 -15.62 -4.41 -4.82
N PRO A 14 -16.04 -5.16 -5.88
CA PRO A 14 -15.13 -5.58 -6.96
C PRO A 14 -14.61 -4.43 -7.85
N SER A 15 -15.43 -3.40 -8.10
CA SER A 15 -15.03 -2.21 -8.86
C SER A 15 -13.92 -1.44 -8.14
N LEU A 16 -14.03 -1.33 -6.82
CA LEU A 16 -13.07 -0.64 -5.96
C LEU A 16 -11.72 -1.37 -5.91
N HIS A 17 -11.73 -2.70 -5.88
CA HIS A 17 -10.51 -3.52 -5.99
C HIS A 17 -9.83 -3.36 -7.36
N ARG A 18 -10.62 -3.29 -8.44
CA ARG A 18 -10.09 -3.14 -9.80
C ARG A 18 -9.49 -1.75 -10.01
N TRP A 19 -10.14 -0.70 -9.52
CA TRP A 19 -9.59 0.65 -9.51
C TRP A 19 -8.32 0.74 -8.68
N ASN A 20 -8.30 0.16 -7.48
CA ASN A 20 -7.09 0.09 -6.66
C ASN A 20 -5.95 -0.64 -7.39
N ALA A 21 -6.24 -1.74 -8.09
CA ALA A 21 -5.23 -2.46 -8.88
C ALA A 21 -4.62 -1.59 -9.99
N VAL A 22 -5.45 -0.82 -10.71
CA VAL A 22 -4.98 0.10 -11.75
C VAL A 22 -4.11 1.20 -11.14
N PHE A 23 -4.57 1.85 -10.07
CA PHE A 23 -3.78 2.87 -9.37
C PHE A 23 -2.47 2.31 -8.81
N TRP A 24 -2.49 1.09 -8.26
CA TRP A 24 -1.31 0.41 -7.76
C TRP A 24 -0.26 0.18 -8.85
N VAL A 25 -0.68 -0.31 -10.02
CA VAL A 25 0.25 -0.51 -11.14
C VAL A 25 0.80 0.83 -11.63
N LEU A 26 -0.07 1.82 -11.86
CA LEU A 26 0.32 3.10 -12.45
C LEU A 26 1.17 3.97 -11.53
N LEU A 27 0.92 3.95 -10.22
CA LEU A 27 1.60 4.84 -9.26
C LEU A 27 2.60 4.10 -8.38
N GLY A 28 2.41 2.81 -8.15
CA GLY A 28 3.30 1.99 -7.33
C GLY A 28 4.36 1.24 -8.12
N VAL A 29 4.01 0.66 -9.28
CA VAL A 29 4.95 -0.19 -10.03
C VAL A 29 5.71 0.59 -11.09
N VAL A 30 5.00 1.38 -11.91
CA VAL A 30 5.60 2.08 -13.06
C VAL A 30 6.66 3.11 -12.63
N PRO A 31 6.42 4.01 -11.67
CA PRO A 31 7.38 5.07 -11.38
C PRO A 31 8.73 4.54 -10.84
N PRO A 32 8.75 3.59 -9.88
CA PRO A 32 10.02 2.99 -9.44
C PRO A 32 10.72 2.20 -10.54
N ALA A 33 9.99 1.53 -11.44
CA ALA A 33 10.58 0.81 -12.57
C ALA A 33 11.25 1.78 -13.56
N LEU A 34 10.64 2.93 -13.81
CA LEU A 34 11.23 4.00 -14.62
C LEU A 34 12.44 4.64 -13.93
N ALA A 35 12.36 4.88 -12.62
CA ALA A 35 13.45 5.47 -11.85
C ALA A 35 14.75 4.64 -11.90
N VAL A 36 14.65 3.32 -12.07
CA VAL A 36 15.82 2.43 -12.19
C VAL A 36 16.13 1.99 -13.62
N ALA A 37 15.43 2.51 -14.63
CA ALA A 37 15.61 2.10 -16.02
C ALA A 37 17.06 2.34 -16.50
N ASP A 38 17.62 3.50 -16.13
CA ASP A 38 18.98 3.94 -16.47
C ASP A 38 20.01 3.63 -15.36
N ALA A 39 19.60 2.96 -14.29
CA ALA A 39 20.47 2.62 -13.17
C ALA A 39 21.39 1.43 -13.51
N PRO A 40 22.59 1.34 -12.88
CA PRO A 40 23.47 0.19 -13.03
C PRO A 40 22.78 -1.11 -12.58
N GLY A 41 23.19 -2.24 -13.19
CA GLY A 41 22.57 -3.56 -12.95
C GLY A 41 22.52 -3.98 -11.48
N THR A 42 23.51 -3.57 -10.68
CA THR A 42 23.57 -3.80 -9.23
C THR A 42 22.40 -3.20 -8.46
N THR A 43 21.80 -2.11 -8.93
CA THR A 43 20.60 -1.49 -8.34
C THR A 43 19.34 -1.87 -9.11
N ARG A 44 19.43 -1.92 -10.44
CA ARG A 44 18.28 -2.18 -11.31
C ARG A 44 17.65 -3.55 -11.11
N TYR A 45 18.44 -4.63 -11.11
CA TYR A 45 17.91 -5.99 -10.99
C TYR A 45 17.24 -6.28 -9.64
N PRO A 46 17.82 -5.93 -8.47
CA PRO A 46 17.13 -6.18 -7.21
C PRO A 46 15.84 -5.36 -7.07
N VAL A 47 15.82 -4.11 -7.52
CA VAL A 47 14.59 -3.28 -7.50
C VAL A 47 13.51 -3.88 -8.39
N LEU A 48 13.83 -4.24 -9.64
CA LEU A 48 12.85 -4.85 -10.55
C LEU A 48 12.37 -6.21 -10.04
N GLY A 49 13.26 -7.02 -9.47
CA GLY A 49 12.90 -8.30 -8.85
C GLY A 49 11.93 -8.11 -7.68
N LEU A 50 12.17 -7.10 -6.84
CA LEU A 50 11.30 -6.79 -5.72
C LEU A 50 9.94 -6.23 -6.17
N LEU A 51 9.90 -5.35 -7.17
CA LEU A 51 8.65 -4.87 -7.77
C LEU A 51 7.86 -6.01 -8.41
N ALA A 52 8.52 -6.92 -9.12
CA ALA A 52 7.88 -8.10 -9.70
C ALA A 52 7.31 -9.00 -8.60
N LEU A 53 8.05 -9.24 -7.52
CA LEU A 53 7.56 -10.00 -6.36
C LEU A 53 6.31 -9.35 -5.75
N LEU A 54 6.32 -8.04 -5.53
CA LEU A 54 5.18 -7.30 -4.99
C LEU A 54 3.97 -7.37 -5.93
N ALA A 55 4.16 -7.14 -7.23
CA ALA A 55 3.10 -7.22 -8.22
C ALA A 55 2.49 -8.62 -8.34
N LEU A 56 3.34 -9.66 -8.36
CA LEU A 56 2.90 -11.06 -8.40
C LEU A 56 2.17 -11.44 -7.11
N SER A 57 2.65 -10.99 -5.95
CA SER A 57 2.00 -11.27 -4.67
C SER A 57 0.60 -10.65 -4.59
N TYR A 58 0.44 -9.42 -5.07
CA TYR A 58 -0.87 -8.76 -5.16
C TYR A 58 -1.80 -9.48 -6.15
N GLY A 59 -1.28 -9.82 -7.34
CA GLY A 59 -2.04 -10.57 -8.34
C GLY A 59 -2.49 -11.94 -7.85
N ALA A 60 -1.65 -12.64 -7.09
CA ALA A 60 -1.97 -13.95 -6.52
C ALA A 60 -3.14 -13.90 -5.52
N VAL A 61 -3.21 -12.85 -4.69
CA VAL A 61 -4.34 -12.63 -3.78
C VAL A 61 -5.65 -12.40 -4.56
N GLY A 62 -5.58 -11.65 -5.66
CA GLY A 62 -6.75 -11.39 -6.51
C GLY A 62 -7.22 -12.59 -7.34
N LEU A 63 -6.29 -13.44 -7.80
CA LEU A 63 -6.58 -14.59 -8.66
C LEU A 63 -7.02 -15.84 -7.89
N PHE A 64 -6.61 -15.99 -6.62
CA PHE A 64 -6.86 -17.20 -5.83
C PHE A 64 -7.48 -16.91 -4.45
N PRO A 65 -8.66 -16.30 -4.37
CA PRO A 65 -9.28 -15.91 -3.10
C PRO A 65 -9.60 -17.09 -2.16
N GLY A 66 -9.67 -18.32 -2.68
CA GLY A 66 -9.99 -19.54 -1.91
C GLY A 66 -8.79 -20.29 -1.32
N ASN A 67 -7.55 -19.90 -1.62
CA ASN A 67 -6.37 -20.63 -1.13
C ASN A 67 -5.91 -20.10 0.24
N PRO A 68 -5.86 -20.94 1.30
CA PRO A 68 -5.51 -20.50 2.66
C PRO A 68 -4.10 -19.91 2.78
N VAL A 69 -3.16 -20.29 1.91
CA VAL A 69 -1.79 -19.76 1.87
C VAL A 69 -1.72 -18.41 1.15
N LEU A 70 -2.62 -18.15 0.20
CA LEU A 70 -2.74 -16.87 -0.53
C LEU A 70 -3.74 -15.92 0.15
N ARG A 71 -3.96 -16.12 1.46
CA ARG A 71 -4.79 -15.22 2.26
C ARG A 71 -4.20 -13.81 2.26
N PRO A 72 -5.02 -12.78 2.56
CA PRO A 72 -4.55 -11.40 2.52
C PRO A 72 -3.40 -11.09 3.51
N ARG A 73 -3.30 -11.84 4.62
CA ARG A 73 -2.28 -11.63 5.67
C ARG A 73 -0.84 -11.83 5.20
N PRO A 74 -0.43 -12.99 4.63
CA PRO A 74 0.94 -13.17 4.13
C PRO A 74 1.34 -12.12 3.10
N TYR A 75 0.42 -11.71 2.23
CA TYR A 75 0.65 -10.60 1.30
C TYR A 75 1.01 -9.29 2.01
N LEU A 76 0.29 -8.92 3.09
CA LEU A 76 0.60 -7.71 3.84
C LEU A 76 2.00 -7.76 4.49
N TYR A 77 2.46 -8.93 4.95
CA TYR A 77 3.83 -9.07 5.45
C TYR A 77 4.87 -8.93 4.34
N VAL A 78 4.62 -9.54 3.17
CA VAL A 78 5.47 -9.35 1.99
C VAL A 78 5.51 -7.88 1.58
N LEU A 79 4.38 -7.17 1.69
CA LEU A 79 4.29 -5.74 1.40
C LEU A 79 5.12 -4.91 2.39
N VAL A 80 5.00 -5.17 3.69
CA VAL A 80 5.80 -4.50 4.75
C VAL A 80 7.30 -4.69 4.50
N VAL A 81 7.73 -5.94 4.30
CA VAL A 81 9.15 -6.27 4.07
C VAL A 81 9.63 -5.67 2.75
N GLY A 82 8.82 -5.75 1.69
CA GLY A 82 9.15 -5.22 0.39
C GLY A 82 9.26 -3.70 0.37
N LEU A 83 8.41 -2.99 1.11
CA LEU A 83 8.51 -1.53 1.27
C LEU A 83 9.79 -1.12 2.00
N GLY A 84 10.15 -1.82 3.07
CA GLY A 84 11.41 -1.58 3.79
C GLY A 84 12.64 -1.85 2.91
N ALA A 85 12.64 -2.99 2.20
CA ALA A 85 13.72 -3.33 1.28
C ALA A 85 13.81 -2.36 0.09
N MET A 86 12.67 -1.90 -0.46
CA MET A 86 12.64 -0.85 -1.48
C MET A 86 13.24 0.46 -0.95
N SER A 87 12.96 0.82 0.30
CA SER A 87 13.51 2.03 0.92
C SER A 87 15.03 1.97 1.12
N TYR A 88 15.56 0.77 1.36
CA TYR A 88 17.00 0.56 1.41
C TYR A 88 17.67 0.64 0.03
N LEU A 89 16.99 0.19 -1.02
CA LEU A 89 17.54 0.13 -2.38
C LEU A 89 17.35 1.43 -3.18
N LEU A 90 16.24 2.13 -2.96
CA LEU A 90 15.81 3.26 -3.77
C LEU A 90 15.33 4.43 -2.89
N ASP A 91 15.69 5.64 -3.29
CA ASP A 91 15.12 6.84 -2.71
C ASP A 91 13.65 7.04 -3.12
N GLY A 92 12.87 7.74 -2.31
CA GLY A 92 11.46 8.05 -2.64
C GLY A 92 10.45 6.91 -2.42
N SER A 93 10.83 5.89 -1.66
CA SER A 93 9.95 4.81 -1.19
C SER A 93 8.68 5.26 -0.45
N ALA A 94 8.63 6.50 0.07
CA ALA A 94 7.44 7.08 0.68
C ALA A 94 6.25 7.14 -0.30
N ALA A 95 6.50 7.45 -1.58
CA ALA A 95 5.44 7.49 -2.57
C ALA A 95 4.81 6.10 -2.75
N LEU A 96 5.65 5.06 -2.82
CA LEU A 96 5.20 3.68 -2.89
C LEU A 96 4.37 3.29 -1.66
N PHE A 97 4.84 3.68 -0.46
CA PHE A 97 4.11 3.47 0.78
C PHE A 97 2.72 4.12 0.74
N VAL A 98 2.63 5.38 0.32
CA VAL A 98 1.34 6.09 0.24
C VAL A 98 0.37 5.39 -0.72
N VAL A 99 0.84 4.95 -1.88
CA VAL A 99 0.01 4.22 -2.85
C VAL A 99 -0.42 2.85 -2.30
N THR A 100 0.37 2.22 -1.43
CA THR A 100 -0.03 0.96 -0.77
C THR A 100 -1.05 1.14 0.36
N LEU A 101 -1.28 2.34 0.89
CA LEU A 101 -2.15 2.55 2.06
C LEU A 101 -3.53 1.87 1.95
N PRO A 102 -4.26 1.98 0.83
CA PRO A 102 -5.56 1.32 0.67
C PRO A 102 -5.50 -0.19 0.87
N HIS A 103 -4.36 -0.83 0.55
CA HIS A 103 -4.20 -2.28 0.66
C HIS A 103 -4.28 -2.74 2.12
N PHE A 104 -3.70 -1.97 3.06
CA PHE A 104 -3.79 -2.29 4.48
C PHE A 104 -5.23 -2.20 4.99
N TRP A 105 -6.03 -1.27 4.48
CA TRP A 105 -7.42 -1.09 4.89
C TRP A 105 -8.36 -2.11 4.25
N ILE A 106 -8.14 -2.47 2.99
CA ILE A 106 -8.93 -3.44 2.24
C ILE A 106 -8.70 -4.86 2.77
N TYR A 107 -7.46 -5.22 3.07
CA TYR A 107 -7.07 -6.61 3.37
C TYR A 107 -6.99 -6.95 4.86
N THR A 108 -7.26 -6.00 5.75
CA THR A 108 -7.34 -6.27 7.20
C THR A 108 -8.79 -6.31 7.68
N THR A 109 -9.04 -7.14 8.69
CA THR A 109 -10.39 -7.36 9.22
C THR A 109 -10.86 -6.25 10.18
N GLY A 110 -10.04 -5.25 10.49
CA GLY A 110 -10.42 -4.18 11.41
C GLY A 110 -9.42 -3.02 11.48
N ALA A 111 -9.89 -1.86 11.93
CA ALA A 111 -9.12 -0.61 11.96
C ALA A 111 -7.80 -0.73 12.74
N ARG A 112 -7.81 -1.37 13.91
CA ARG A 112 -6.58 -1.57 14.71
C ARG A 112 -5.52 -2.38 13.96
N ALA A 113 -5.93 -3.39 13.19
CA ALA A 113 -5.01 -4.19 12.40
C ALA A 113 -4.49 -3.40 11.19
N ALA A 114 -5.34 -2.61 10.52
CA ALA A 114 -4.92 -1.71 9.46
C ALA A 114 -3.86 -0.72 9.95
N ILE A 115 -4.10 -0.07 11.09
CA ILE A 115 -3.18 0.88 11.74
C ILE A 115 -1.87 0.18 12.11
N ALA A 116 -1.94 -0.97 12.79
CA ALA A 116 -0.74 -1.68 13.21
C ALA A 116 0.15 -2.12 12.02
N VAL A 117 -0.46 -2.70 10.99
CA VAL A 117 0.30 -3.22 9.83
C VAL A 117 0.83 -2.08 8.95
N SER A 118 0.03 -1.03 8.71
CA SER A 118 0.52 0.16 8.00
C SER A 118 1.60 0.90 8.80
N GLY A 119 1.51 0.91 10.13
CA GLY A 119 2.55 1.44 11.01
C GLY A 119 3.85 0.62 10.94
N LEU A 120 3.75 -0.71 10.90
CA LEU A 120 4.93 -1.58 10.66
C LEU A 120 5.56 -1.31 9.29
N ALA A 121 4.75 -1.11 8.25
CA ALA A 121 5.27 -0.72 6.93
C ALA A 121 5.97 0.64 6.97
N ALA A 122 5.37 1.64 7.62
CA ALA A 122 5.98 2.97 7.78
C ALA A 122 7.32 2.86 8.55
N ALA A 123 7.36 2.11 9.64
CA ALA A 123 8.58 1.85 10.41
C ALA A 123 9.64 1.14 9.55
N GLY A 124 9.24 0.17 8.72
CA GLY A 124 10.12 -0.52 7.78
C GLY A 124 10.72 0.42 6.74
N VAL A 125 9.92 1.34 6.18
CA VAL A 125 10.38 2.37 5.24
C VAL A 125 11.37 3.31 5.93
N VAL A 126 11.04 3.83 7.12
CA VAL A 126 11.95 4.71 7.86
C VAL A 126 13.26 3.99 8.19
N ALA A 127 13.19 2.75 8.68
CA ALA A 127 14.37 1.95 9.01
C ALA A 127 15.24 1.67 7.77
N GLY A 128 14.63 1.28 6.64
CA GLY A 128 15.36 1.06 5.38
C GLY A 128 16.09 2.32 4.92
N ASN A 129 15.44 3.47 5.02
CA ASN A 129 16.04 4.75 4.68
C ASN A 129 17.20 5.14 5.62
N VAL A 130 17.04 4.96 6.93
CA VAL A 130 18.10 5.22 7.93
C VAL A 130 19.32 4.33 7.70
N VAL A 131 19.10 3.03 7.43
CA VAL A 131 20.20 2.09 7.15
C VAL A 131 20.95 2.46 5.87
N ARG A 132 20.23 2.94 4.84
CA ARG A 132 20.83 3.39 3.58
C ARG A 132 21.66 4.67 3.74
N GLN A 133 21.17 5.64 4.51
CA GLN A 133 21.83 6.94 4.68
C GLN A 133 22.95 6.94 5.73
N GLY A 134 22.96 5.93 6.61
CA GLY A 134 23.87 5.86 7.74
C GLY A 134 23.38 6.70 8.93
N TRP A 135 23.89 6.40 10.13
CA TRP A 135 23.48 7.08 11.37
C TRP A 135 23.90 8.56 11.43
N ASP A 136 24.89 8.96 10.61
CA ASP A 136 25.35 10.34 10.47
C ASP A 136 24.56 11.13 9.41
N GLY A 137 23.65 10.46 8.67
CA GLY A 137 22.76 11.10 7.71
C GLY A 137 21.65 11.92 8.40
N GLU A 138 21.10 12.88 7.68
CA GLU A 138 20.00 13.70 8.19
C GLU A 138 18.75 12.83 8.42
N PHE A 139 18.46 12.51 9.67
CA PHE A 139 17.38 11.58 10.04
C PHE A 139 16.01 12.03 9.50
N PHE A 140 15.79 13.35 9.42
CA PHE A 140 14.57 13.97 8.89
C PHE A 140 14.68 14.28 7.39
N THR A 141 14.98 13.28 6.58
CA THR A 141 14.83 13.46 5.14
C THR A 141 13.38 13.66 4.74
N GLY A 142 13.17 14.32 3.60
CA GLY A 142 11.85 14.48 3.00
C GLY A 142 11.10 13.15 2.89
N ASN A 143 11.79 12.05 2.57
CA ASN A 143 11.18 10.72 2.48
C ASN A 143 10.59 10.24 3.82
N VAL A 144 11.28 10.46 4.95
CA VAL A 144 10.76 10.11 6.29
C VAL A 144 9.53 10.95 6.62
N ILE A 145 9.62 12.27 6.40
CA ILE A 145 8.52 13.19 6.68
C ILE A 145 7.29 12.83 5.84
N PHE A 146 7.47 12.60 4.54
CA PHE A 146 6.38 12.19 3.64
C PHE A 146 5.78 10.84 4.06
N THR A 147 6.59 9.89 4.53
CA THR A 147 6.09 8.59 5.03
C THR A 147 5.21 8.78 6.26
N LEU A 148 5.65 9.60 7.23
CA LEU A 148 4.90 9.87 8.45
C LEU A 148 3.59 10.61 8.18
N ILE A 149 3.63 11.64 7.32
CA ILE A 149 2.43 12.38 6.89
C ILE A 149 1.48 11.45 6.15
N GLY A 150 2.00 10.65 5.21
CA GLY A 150 1.23 9.67 4.46
C GLY A 150 0.54 8.66 5.37
N TYR A 151 1.26 8.15 6.37
CA TYR A 151 0.71 7.22 7.37
C TYR A 151 -0.42 7.88 8.16
N ALA A 152 -0.18 9.08 8.72
CA ALA A 152 -1.19 9.80 9.50
C ALA A 152 -2.43 10.11 8.66
N ALA A 153 -2.26 10.63 7.45
CA ALA A 153 -3.35 10.90 6.52
C ALA A 153 -4.11 9.63 6.15
N GLY A 154 -3.42 8.54 5.83
CA GLY A 154 -4.02 7.25 5.53
C GLY A 154 -4.84 6.68 6.69
N VAL A 155 -4.37 6.86 7.92
CA VAL A 155 -5.10 6.44 9.12
C VAL A 155 -6.34 7.28 9.34
N LEU A 156 -6.25 8.60 9.25
CA LEU A 156 -7.38 9.51 9.43
C LEU A 156 -8.47 9.26 8.37
N ILE A 157 -8.06 9.13 7.11
CA ILE A 157 -8.99 8.84 6.00
C ILE A 157 -9.64 7.47 6.20
N GLY A 158 -8.86 6.43 6.51
CA GLY A 158 -9.37 5.07 6.71
C GLY A 158 -10.36 4.97 7.88
N LEU A 159 -10.09 5.67 8.98
CA LEU A 159 -11.02 5.78 10.11
C LEU A 159 -12.28 6.56 9.73
N GLY A 160 -12.14 7.68 9.02
CA GLY A 160 -13.27 8.50 8.57
C GLY A 160 -14.23 7.73 7.67
N VAL A 161 -13.72 6.96 6.71
CA VAL A 161 -14.55 6.12 5.82
C VAL A 161 -15.31 5.04 6.59
N ARG A 162 -14.65 4.39 7.57
CA ARG A 162 -15.34 3.41 8.43
C ARG A 162 -16.42 4.06 9.29
N HIS A 163 -16.14 5.22 9.87
CA HIS A 163 -17.12 5.90 10.70
C HIS A 163 -18.37 6.31 9.91
N ILE A 164 -18.20 6.83 8.69
CA ILE A 164 -19.33 7.20 7.82
C ILE A 164 -20.17 5.97 7.42
N THR A 165 -19.54 4.81 7.23
CA THR A 165 -20.25 3.58 6.85
C THR A 165 -20.98 2.94 8.02
N GLU A 166 -20.39 2.95 9.22
CA GLU A 166 -21.06 2.53 10.46
C GLU A 166 -22.29 3.42 10.77
N ASP A 167 -22.14 4.75 10.67
CA ASP A 167 -23.24 5.72 10.85
C ASP A 167 -24.36 5.56 9.81
N ALA A 168 -24.05 5.11 8.59
CA ALA A 168 -25.03 4.91 7.53
C ALA A 168 -25.84 3.63 7.74
N ASP A 169 -25.21 2.55 8.20
CA ASP A 169 -25.87 1.29 8.54
C ASP A 169 -26.80 1.43 9.75
N GLU A 170 -26.48 2.31 10.71
CA GLU A 170 -27.36 2.59 11.87
C GLU A 170 -28.61 3.40 11.51
N ARG A 171 -28.62 4.10 10.36
CA ARG A 171 -29.72 4.99 9.92
C ARG A 171 -30.66 4.34 8.89
N ALA A 172 -30.34 3.14 8.39
CA ALA A 172 -31.11 2.41 7.38
C ALA A 172 -32.09 1.42 8.00
#